data_AF-A0A9D5CEX9-F1
#
_entry.id   AF-A0A9D5CEX9-F1
#
_cell.length_a   1.000
_cell.length_b   1.000
_cell.length_c   1.000
_cell.angle_alpha   90.00
_cell.angle_beta   90.00
_cell.angle_gamma   90.00
#
_symmetry.space_group_name_H-M   'P 1'
#
loop_
_entity.id
_entity.type
_entity.pdbx_description
1 polymer ?
#
loop_
_entity_poly.entity_id
_entity_poly.type
_entity_poly.pdbx_seq_one_letter_code
_entity_poly.pdbx_strand_id
1 'polypeptide(L)'
;MEERLKSLWAEARELSLGTSSLVDRLELAPSSLRFLRDYVSANKPCIISSSATRHWPAISDALWSNDAYLRRTLASTTVSVHLTPHGRADSLVPLAGKGLCFASACVRAMPFPAALDLITSSGSPTSPVVAYAQQQNNCFHEEYSALASDVDPHIPWATEALGCFPDAVNLWIGNGRSETSFHKDHYENLYAVVTGEKHFLLFPPTELHRLYVRPYPAACYSSVSGLSPETGGLRLELEEPERLVPWCSVDPCPPTKEAMDQQMSAFPLYFQGPKPFQCTIKAGEILYLPSMWFHHVRQTPDDNGRTIAVNYWYDMQFDIKYAYFNLLSSIEFPPTSVTEPSEEKKNQEDCLHSSPSHVSDH
;
A
#
# COMPACT_ATOMS: atom_id res chain seq x y z
N MET A 1 11.22 -1.54 27.45
CA MET A 1 10.09 -1.71 26.52
C MET A 1 10.55 -2.44 25.27
N GLU A 2 11.58 -1.94 24.59
CA GLU A 2 12.17 -2.54 23.39
C GLU A 2 12.35 -4.07 23.46
N GLU A 3 13.05 -4.59 24.46
CA GLU A 3 13.26 -6.05 24.59
C GLU A 3 11.96 -6.85 24.70
N ARG A 4 10.92 -6.29 25.34
CA ARG A 4 9.61 -6.95 25.42
C ARG A 4 8.90 -6.97 24.07
N LEU A 5 9.00 -5.90 23.30
CA LEU A 5 8.44 -5.85 21.94
C LEU A 5 9.19 -6.80 21.00
N LYS A 6 10.53 -6.85 21.09
CA LYS A 6 11.32 -7.84 20.34
C LYS A 6 10.96 -9.28 20.71
N SER A 7 10.74 -9.57 22.00
CA SER A 7 10.25 -10.89 22.46
C SER A 7 8.88 -11.21 21.86
N LEU A 8 7.94 -10.25 21.89
CA LEU A 8 6.62 -10.40 21.27
C LEU A 8 6.71 -10.75 19.78
N TRP A 9 7.59 -10.06 19.04
CA TRP A 9 7.79 -10.33 17.61
C TRP A 9 8.34 -11.74 17.37
N ALA A 10 9.34 -12.15 18.17
CA ALA A 10 9.94 -13.48 18.08
C ALA A 10 8.91 -14.57 18.42
N GLU A 11 8.21 -14.45 19.55
CA GLU A 11 7.22 -15.42 20.02
C GLU A 11 6.05 -15.56 19.03
N ALA A 12 5.52 -14.45 18.50
CA ALA A 12 4.45 -14.49 17.51
C ALA A 12 4.85 -15.27 16.25
N ARG A 13 6.11 -15.10 15.80
CA ARG A 13 6.65 -15.86 14.67
C ARG A 13 6.89 -17.32 15.00
N GLU A 14 7.53 -17.62 16.12
CA GLU A 14 7.89 -18.97 16.54
C GLU A 14 6.68 -19.87 16.80
N LEU A 15 5.63 -19.32 17.41
CA LEU A 15 4.46 -20.09 17.83
C LEU A 15 3.40 -20.26 16.74
N SER A 16 3.21 -19.25 15.88
CA SER A 16 2.02 -19.20 15.01
C SER A 16 2.31 -19.00 13.53
N LEU A 17 3.28 -18.14 13.17
CA LEU A 17 3.46 -17.70 11.78
C LEU A 17 4.56 -18.46 11.04
N GLY A 18 5.52 -19.03 11.77
CA GLY A 18 6.75 -19.60 11.25
C GLY A 18 7.93 -18.63 11.33
N THR A 19 9.13 -19.18 11.52
CA THR A 19 10.39 -18.42 11.56
C THR A 19 11.01 -18.23 10.16
N SER A 20 10.55 -19.01 9.18
CA SER A 20 10.87 -18.79 7.77
C SER A 20 10.17 -17.55 7.25
N SER A 21 10.83 -16.76 6.40
CA SER A 21 10.22 -15.62 5.71
C SER A 21 9.27 -16.03 4.57
N LEU A 22 8.92 -17.32 4.47
CA LEU A 22 8.07 -17.88 3.43
C LEU A 22 6.62 -17.96 3.89
N VAL A 23 5.70 -17.74 2.95
CA VAL A 23 4.26 -17.90 3.15
C VAL A 23 3.85 -19.32 2.75
N ASP A 24 2.96 -19.94 3.53
CA ASP A 24 2.42 -21.27 3.25
C ASP A 24 1.80 -21.32 1.85
N ARG A 25 2.01 -22.42 1.12
CA ARG A 25 1.42 -22.64 -0.20
C ARG A 25 0.54 -23.89 -0.19
N LEU A 26 -0.71 -23.72 -0.62
CA LEU A 26 -1.73 -24.76 -0.71
C LEU A 26 -1.92 -25.19 -2.15
N GLU A 27 -1.76 -26.49 -2.40
CA GLU A 27 -1.96 -27.07 -3.73
C GLU A 27 -3.43 -27.05 -4.20
N LEU A 28 -4.37 -27.06 -3.25
CA LEU A 28 -5.81 -27.04 -3.49
C LEU A 28 -6.48 -25.98 -2.61
N ALA A 29 -7.63 -25.48 -3.08
CA ALA A 29 -8.51 -24.67 -2.24
C ALA A 29 -8.84 -25.40 -0.92
N PRO A 30 -8.68 -24.75 0.25
CA PRO A 30 -9.02 -25.37 1.52
C PRO A 30 -10.54 -25.55 1.66
N SER A 31 -10.98 -26.47 2.52
CA SER A 31 -12.36 -26.43 3.01
C SER A 31 -12.57 -25.20 3.89
N SER A 32 -13.81 -24.71 3.97
CA SER A 32 -14.19 -23.53 4.73
C SER A 32 -13.76 -23.62 6.21
N LEU A 33 -13.97 -24.79 6.84
CA LEU A 33 -13.50 -25.06 8.21
C LEU A 33 -11.97 -25.00 8.34
N ARG A 34 -11.24 -25.58 7.37
CA ARG A 34 -9.77 -25.57 7.40
C ARG A 34 -9.24 -24.16 7.22
N PHE A 35 -9.83 -23.39 6.29
CA PHE A 35 -9.47 -21.99 6.06
C PHE A 35 -9.69 -21.15 7.32
N LEU A 36 -10.87 -21.26 7.93
CA LEU A 36 -11.20 -20.54 9.15
C LEU A 36 -10.24 -20.87 10.29
N ARG A 37 -9.99 -22.16 10.53
CA ARG A 37 -9.18 -22.63 11.67
C ARG A 37 -7.69 -22.35 11.50
N ASP A 38 -7.14 -22.71 10.34
CA ASP A 38 -5.68 -22.76 10.14
C ASP A 38 -5.11 -21.39 9.70
N TYR A 39 -5.93 -20.52 9.10
CA TYR A 39 -5.47 -19.26 8.51
C TYR A 39 -6.18 -18.03 9.09
N VAL A 40 -7.51 -17.95 9.01
CA VAL A 40 -8.24 -16.75 9.47
C VAL A 40 -8.11 -16.56 10.98
N SER A 41 -8.42 -17.61 11.76
CA SER A 41 -8.36 -17.55 13.23
C SER A 41 -6.93 -17.35 13.74
N ALA A 42 -5.95 -17.94 13.03
CA ALA A 42 -4.53 -17.77 13.32
C ALA A 42 -3.94 -16.45 12.79
N ASN A 43 -4.72 -15.67 12.03
CA ASN A 43 -4.29 -14.46 11.33
C ASN A 43 -2.99 -14.69 10.52
N LYS A 44 -2.96 -15.79 9.73
CA LYS A 44 -1.78 -16.27 9.00
C LYS A 44 -2.02 -16.22 7.48
N PRO A 45 -1.12 -15.60 6.69
CA PRO A 45 -1.26 -15.57 5.24
C PRO A 45 -1.01 -16.94 4.61
N CYS A 46 -1.63 -17.18 3.46
CA CYS A 46 -1.33 -18.34 2.63
C CYS A 46 -1.58 -18.06 1.15
N ILE A 47 -0.90 -18.81 0.29
CA ILE A 47 -1.07 -18.77 -1.16
C ILE A 47 -1.82 -20.02 -1.58
N ILE A 48 -2.93 -19.84 -2.27
CA ILE A 48 -3.70 -20.91 -2.88
C ILE A 48 -3.28 -20.99 -4.35
N SER A 49 -2.92 -22.20 -4.79
CA SER A 49 -2.48 -22.44 -6.16
C SER A 49 -3.54 -22.05 -7.19
N SER A 50 -3.16 -22.04 -8.47
CA SER A 50 -4.06 -21.82 -9.59
C SER A 50 -5.26 -22.78 -9.66
N SER A 51 -5.26 -23.86 -8.87
CA SER A 51 -6.44 -24.71 -8.69
C SER A 51 -7.71 -23.97 -8.30
N ALA A 52 -7.60 -22.85 -7.56
CA ALA A 52 -8.74 -22.11 -7.05
C ALA A 52 -9.41 -21.18 -8.08
N THR A 53 -8.77 -20.94 -9.23
CA THR A 53 -9.23 -19.99 -10.24
C THR A 53 -9.24 -20.56 -11.66
N ARG A 54 -8.81 -21.81 -11.83
CA ARG A 54 -8.73 -22.50 -13.14
C ARG A 54 -10.05 -22.53 -13.91
N HIS A 55 -11.18 -22.38 -13.24
CA HIS A 55 -12.51 -22.33 -13.85
C HIS A 55 -12.95 -20.93 -14.31
N TRP A 56 -12.20 -19.87 -13.98
CA TRP A 56 -12.51 -18.51 -14.39
C TRP A 56 -12.18 -18.31 -15.89
N PRO A 57 -13.13 -17.88 -16.73
CA PRO A 57 -12.85 -17.56 -18.14
C PRO A 57 -11.71 -16.55 -18.33
N ALA A 58 -11.53 -15.63 -17.38
CA ALA A 58 -10.40 -14.71 -17.35
C ALA A 58 -9.04 -15.42 -17.46
N ILE A 59 -8.94 -16.64 -16.90
CA ILE A 59 -7.73 -17.47 -16.84
C ILE A 59 -7.80 -18.64 -17.82
N SER A 60 -8.87 -19.45 -17.80
CA SER A 60 -8.98 -20.67 -18.61
C SER A 60 -8.90 -20.39 -20.10
N ASP A 61 -9.53 -19.29 -20.52
CA ASP A 61 -9.63 -18.88 -21.92
C ASP A 61 -8.69 -17.70 -22.22
N ALA A 62 -7.85 -17.33 -21.23
CA ALA A 62 -6.93 -16.20 -21.25
C ALA A 62 -7.58 -14.88 -21.70
N LEU A 63 -8.86 -14.67 -21.38
CA LEU A 63 -9.62 -13.49 -21.86
C LEU A 63 -8.97 -12.18 -21.43
N TRP A 64 -8.42 -12.10 -20.22
CA TRP A 64 -7.84 -10.87 -19.69
C TRP A 64 -6.38 -10.65 -20.14
N SER A 65 -5.74 -11.67 -20.68
CA SER A 65 -4.47 -11.54 -21.40
C SER A 65 -4.68 -11.03 -22.85
N ASN A 66 -5.92 -10.94 -23.32
CA ASN A 66 -6.28 -10.49 -24.66
C ASN A 66 -6.79 -9.03 -24.66
N ASP A 67 -5.96 -8.09 -25.11
CA ASP A 67 -6.31 -6.66 -25.19
C ASP A 67 -7.53 -6.40 -26.08
N ALA A 68 -7.67 -7.14 -27.18
CA ALA A 68 -8.80 -6.97 -28.08
C ALA A 68 -10.12 -7.40 -27.43
N TYR A 69 -10.07 -8.40 -26.54
CA TYR A 69 -11.21 -8.76 -25.69
C TYR A 69 -11.53 -7.63 -24.71
N LEU A 70 -10.56 -7.22 -23.88
CA LEU A 70 -10.77 -6.18 -22.86
C LEU A 70 -11.27 -4.87 -23.48
N ARG A 71 -10.65 -4.40 -24.57
CA ARG A 71 -11.04 -3.19 -25.29
C ARG A 71 -12.44 -3.27 -25.86
N ARG A 72 -12.85 -4.43 -26.38
CA ARG A 72 -14.20 -4.62 -26.93
C ARG A 72 -15.23 -4.68 -25.82
N THR A 73 -14.98 -5.46 -24.77
CA THR A 73 -15.91 -5.67 -23.66
C THR A 73 -16.12 -4.39 -22.84
N LEU A 74 -15.07 -3.57 -22.67
CA LEU A 74 -15.12 -2.31 -21.93
C LEU A 74 -15.11 -1.06 -22.84
N ALA A 75 -15.44 -1.20 -24.13
CA ALA A 75 -15.32 -0.11 -25.12
C ALA A 75 -16.05 1.18 -24.72
N SER A 76 -17.23 1.05 -24.11
CA SER A 76 -18.08 2.17 -23.67
C SER A 76 -17.89 2.56 -22.20
N THR A 77 -16.90 1.96 -21.52
CA THR A 77 -16.69 2.13 -20.09
C THR A 77 -15.71 3.27 -19.84
N THR A 78 -16.03 4.12 -18.86
CA THR A 78 -15.11 5.09 -18.29
C THR A 78 -14.60 4.55 -16.95
N VAL A 79 -13.28 4.60 -16.74
CA VAL A 79 -12.62 4.06 -15.56
C VAL A 79 -11.75 5.11 -14.89
N SER A 80 -11.51 4.95 -13.59
CA SER A 80 -10.69 5.84 -12.78
C SER A 80 -9.22 5.41 -12.81
N VAL A 81 -8.36 6.22 -13.43
CA VAL A 81 -6.92 5.98 -13.50
C VAL A 81 -6.19 6.93 -12.57
N HIS A 82 -5.33 6.38 -11.72
CA HIS A 82 -4.50 7.13 -10.80
C HIS A 82 -3.15 7.45 -11.45
N LEU A 83 -2.81 8.74 -11.48
CA LEU A 83 -1.60 9.26 -12.11
C LEU A 83 -0.64 9.78 -11.03
N THR A 84 0.60 9.30 -11.08
CA THR A 84 1.68 9.73 -10.18
C THR A 84 2.98 9.93 -10.96
N PRO A 85 3.91 10.78 -10.51
CA PRO A 85 5.18 10.97 -11.21
C PRO A 85 6.11 9.75 -11.13
N HIS A 86 5.95 8.91 -10.11
CA HIS A 86 6.92 7.86 -9.77
C HIS A 86 6.29 6.47 -9.60
N GLY A 87 4.98 6.31 -9.82
CA GLY A 87 4.27 5.04 -9.67
C GLY A 87 3.84 4.70 -8.26
N ARG A 88 4.09 5.58 -7.29
CA ARG A 88 3.74 5.42 -5.88
C ARG A 88 2.62 6.37 -5.51
N ALA A 89 1.40 5.87 -5.55
CA ALA A 89 0.25 6.55 -4.94
C ALA A 89 0.21 6.25 -3.44
N ASP A 90 -0.46 7.12 -2.69
CA ASP A 90 -0.65 6.97 -1.24
C ASP A 90 0.68 6.63 -0.55
N SER A 91 1.65 7.52 -0.72
CA SER A 91 3.02 7.30 -0.27
C SER A 91 3.64 8.59 0.25
N LEU A 92 4.72 8.45 1.03
CA LEU A 92 5.44 9.61 1.54
C LEU A 92 6.34 10.21 0.46
N VAL A 93 6.20 11.52 0.26
CA VAL A 93 7.02 12.28 -0.68
C VAL A 93 7.62 13.53 -0.01
N PRO A 94 8.81 13.97 -0.44
CA PRO A 94 9.39 15.22 0.04
C PRO A 94 8.51 16.42 -0.31
N LEU A 95 8.24 17.25 0.69
CA LEU A 95 7.63 18.56 0.55
C LEU A 95 8.74 19.61 0.65
N ALA A 96 8.89 20.43 -0.40
CA ALA A 96 9.99 21.39 -0.52
C ALA A 96 10.15 22.26 0.75
N GLY A 97 11.25 22.04 1.47
CA GLY A 97 11.61 22.79 2.70
C GLY A 97 10.76 22.50 3.93
N LYS A 98 9.84 21.51 3.90
CA LYS A 98 8.87 21.24 4.99
C LYS A 98 8.80 19.79 5.46
N GLY A 99 9.74 18.94 5.03
CA GLY A 99 9.80 17.52 5.44
C GLY A 99 9.07 16.59 4.48
N LEU A 100 8.32 15.62 5.01
CA LEU A 100 7.55 14.65 4.23
C LEU A 100 6.05 14.92 4.34
N CYS A 101 5.30 14.59 3.30
CA CYS A 101 3.83 14.59 3.30
C CYS A 101 3.31 13.27 2.71
N PHE A 102 2.08 12.90 3.08
CA PHE A 102 1.35 11.80 2.45
C PHE A 102 0.75 12.29 1.15
N ALA A 103 1.14 11.73 0.02
CA ALA A 103 0.66 12.13 -1.31
C ALA A 103 -0.26 11.09 -1.93
N SER A 104 -1.50 11.47 -2.17
CA SER A 104 -2.46 10.75 -3.00
C SER A 104 -2.28 11.08 -4.48
N ALA A 105 -2.77 10.19 -5.36
CA ALA A 105 -2.62 10.33 -6.80
C ALA A 105 -3.58 11.36 -7.43
N CYS A 106 -3.23 11.82 -8.63
CA CYS A 106 -4.17 12.56 -9.48
C CYS A 106 -5.11 11.57 -10.16
N VAL A 107 -6.39 11.55 -9.78
CA VAL A 107 -7.37 10.62 -10.36
C VAL A 107 -8.01 11.22 -11.61
N ARG A 108 -8.03 10.45 -12.69
CA ARG A 108 -8.62 10.84 -13.98
C ARG A 108 -9.59 9.76 -14.46
N ALA A 109 -10.85 10.14 -14.64
CA ALA A 109 -11.82 9.34 -15.36
C ALA A 109 -11.51 9.41 -16.87
N MET A 110 -11.38 8.27 -17.54
CA MET A 110 -11.16 8.19 -18.99
C MET A 110 -11.70 6.90 -19.60
N PRO A 111 -11.95 6.85 -20.92
CA PRO A 111 -12.38 5.62 -21.59
C PRO A 111 -11.38 4.48 -21.39
N PHE A 112 -11.87 3.27 -21.11
CA PHE A 112 -11.02 2.11 -20.81
C PHE A 112 -9.95 1.83 -21.87
N PRO A 113 -10.22 1.88 -23.19
CA PRO A 113 -9.17 1.67 -24.18
C PRO A 113 -8.00 2.66 -24.03
N ALA A 114 -8.29 3.94 -23.75
CA ALA A 114 -7.26 4.95 -23.51
C ALA A 114 -6.54 4.75 -22.17
N ALA A 115 -7.26 4.32 -21.13
CA ALA A 115 -6.66 3.93 -19.85
C ALA A 115 -5.65 2.81 -20.02
N LEU A 116 -6.01 1.75 -20.77
CA LEU A 116 -5.13 0.61 -21.03
C LEU A 116 -3.87 1.05 -21.80
N ASP A 117 -4.02 1.88 -22.83
CA ASP A 117 -2.89 2.45 -23.58
C ASP A 117 -1.95 3.26 -22.67
N LEU A 118 -2.52 4.10 -21.79
CA LEU A 118 -1.75 4.92 -20.87
C LEU A 118 -1.03 4.07 -19.80
N ILE A 119 -1.70 3.06 -19.24
CA ILE A 119 -1.10 2.15 -18.25
C ILE A 119 0.09 1.41 -18.86
N THR A 120 -0.06 0.82 -20.04
CA THR A 120 1.02 0.06 -20.68
C THR A 120 2.17 0.98 -21.11
N SER A 121 1.88 2.11 -21.78
CA SER A 121 2.93 3.02 -22.27
C SER A 121 3.70 3.71 -21.14
N SER A 122 3.04 4.00 -20.00
CA SER A 122 3.68 4.62 -18.84
C SER A 122 4.63 3.71 -18.06
N GLY A 123 4.67 2.41 -18.42
CA GLY A 123 5.67 1.46 -17.90
C GLY A 123 7.10 1.78 -18.36
N SER A 124 7.28 2.56 -19.43
CA SER A 124 8.61 3.01 -19.87
C SER A 124 9.29 3.86 -18.78
N PRO A 125 10.60 3.65 -18.48
CA PRO A 125 11.36 4.49 -17.57
C PRO A 125 11.42 5.98 -17.97
N THR A 126 11.24 6.27 -19.26
CA THR A 126 11.23 7.64 -19.79
C THR A 126 9.87 8.34 -19.65
N SER A 127 8.82 7.61 -19.28
CA SER A 127 7.49 8.21 -19.11
C SER A 127 7.49 9.15 -17.90
N PRO A 128 7.02 10.41 -18.06
CA PRO A 128 7.02 11.40 -16.99
C PRO A 128 5.94 11.15 -15.93
N VAL A 129 5.00 10.25 -16.23
CA VAL A 129 3.92 9.82 -15.34
C VAL A 129 3.84 8.29 -15.34
N VAL A 130 3.26 7.73 -14.29
CA VAL A 130 2.89 6.34 -14.16
C VAL A 130 1.39 6.28 -13.91
N ALA A 131 0.69 5.55 -14.78
CA ALA A 131 -0.74 5.30 -14.65
C ALA A 131 -1.00 3.93 -14.02
N TYR A 132 -2.00 3.89 -13.13
CA TYR A 132 -2.43 2.68 -12.45
C TYR A 132 -3.95 2.72 -12.25
N ALA A 133 -4.69 1.74 -12.76
CA ALA A 133 -6.07 1.53 -12.37
C ALA A 133 -6.06 0.81 -11.01
N GLN A 134 -6.20 1.60 -9.95
CA GLN A 134 -6.13 1.16 -8.55
C GLN A 134 -7.25 1.73 -7.69
N GLN A 135 -8.35 2.14 -8.34
CA GLN A 135 -9.54 2.56 -7.62
C GLN A 135 -10.01 1.41 -6.73
N GLN A 136 -10.20 1.68 -5.45
CA GLN A 136 -10.74 0.73 -4.49
C GLN A 136 -12.25 0.99 -4.34
N ASN A 137 -12.86 0.43 -3.27
CA ASN A 137 -14.26 0.66 -2.91
C ASN A 137 -15.24 0.08 -3.93
N ASN A 138 -15.10 -1.21 -4.24
CA ASN A 138 -16.03 -1.96 -5.07
C ASN A 138 -16.01 -1.58 -6.56
N CYS A 139 -14.87 -1.06 -7.04
CA CYS A 139 -14.72 -0.57 -8.40
C CYS A 139 -15.00 -1.65 -9.47
N PHE A 140 -14.86 -2.94 -9.17
CA PHE A 140 -15.14 -4.01 -10.14
C PHE A 140 -16.59 -3.95 -10.61
N HIS A 141 -17.54 -3.75 -9.70
CA HIS A 141 -18.95 -3.68 -10.05
C HIS A 141 -19.35 -2.33 -10.65
N GLU A 142 -18.72 -1.24 -10.19
CA GLU A 142 -19.04 0.12 -10.65
C GLU A 142 -18.45 0.42 -12.03
N GLU A 143 -17.20 0.03 -12.26
CA GLU A 143 -16.43 0.36 -13.45
C GLU A 143 -16.22 -0.85 -14.38
N TYR A 144 -16.22 -2.09 -13.89
CA TYR A 144 -15.80 -3.27 -14.69
C TYR A 144 -16.86 -4.37 -14.81
N SER A 145 -18.13 -4.07 -14.53
CA SER A 145 -19.22 -5.07 -14.47
C SER A 145 -19.43 -5.87 -15.75
N ALA A 146 -19.04 -5.34 -16.92
CA ALA A 146 -19.06 -6.08 -18.18
C ALA A 146 -18.13 -7.31 -18.20
N LEU A 147 -17.15 -7.37 -17.28
CA LEU A 147 -16.25 -8.52 -17.08
C LEU A 147 -16.74 -9.48 -15.99
N ALA A 148 -17.91 -9.24 -15.38
CA ALA A 148 -18.37 -10.01 -14.20
C ALA A 148 -18.58 -11.50 -14.46
N SER A 149 -18.80 -11.91 -15.72
CA SER A 149 -18.89 -13.32 -16.11
C SER A 149 -17.55 -14.04 -16.13
N ASP A 150 -16.43 -13.32 -16.07
CA ASP A 150 -15.10 -13.86 -16.33
C ASP A 150 -14.40 -14.35 -15.05
N VAL A 151 -14.94 -13.98 -13.88
CA VAL A 151 -14.44 -14.34 -12.54
C VAL A 151 -15.61 -14.61 -11.62
N ASP A 152 -15.39 -15.31 -10.51
CA ASP A 152 -16.46 -15.50 -9.52
C ASP A 152 -16.82 -14.17 -8.84
N PRO A 153 -18.08 -13.93 -8.46
CA PRO A 153 -18.47 -12.74 -7.71
C PRO A 153 -17.98 -12.74 -6.26
N HIS A 154 -17.64 -13.91 -5.73
CA HIS A 154 -17.05 -14.12 -4.40
C HIS A 154 -16.30 -15.45 -4.38
N ILE A 155 -15.52 -15.72 -3.33
CA ILE A 155 -14.76 -16.98 -3.20
C ILE A 155 -15.52 -17.93 -2.28
N PRO A 156 -16.17 -19.00 -2.79
CA PRO A 156 -17.21 -19.72 -2.03
C PRO A 156 -16.74 -20.29 -0.68
N TRP A 157 -15.57 -20.93 -0.64
CA TRP A 157 -15.02 -21.52 0.58
C TRP A 157 -14.59 -20.46 1.62
N ALA A 158 -14.26 -19.25 1.18
CA ALA A 158 -13.95 -18.15 2.09
C ALA A 158 -15.22 -17.46 2.60
N THR A 159 -16.20 -17.25 1.73
CA THR A 159 -17.52 -16.71 2.11
C THR A 159 -18.19 -17.60 3.16
N GLU A 160 -18.18 -18.92 2.97
CA GLU A 160 -18.71 -19.85 3.97
C GLU A 160 -17.91 -19.81 5.28
N ALA A 161 -16.57 -19.72 5.21
CA ALA A 161 -15.72 -19.66 6.38
C ALA A 161 -15.91 -18.37 7.21
N LEU A 162 -16.03 -17.23 6.53
CA LEU A 162 -16.19 -15.91 7.15
C LEU A 162 -17.63 -15.61 7.53
N GLY A 163 -18.59 -16.32 6.96
CA GLY A 163 -20.03 -16.14 7.23
C GLY A 163 -20.63 -14.88 6.60
N CYS A 164 -19.92 -14.24 5.67
CA CYS A 164 -20.37 -13.04 4.95
C CYS A 164 -19.89 -13.04 3.50
N PHE A 165 -20.56 -12.24 2.66
CA PHE A 165 -20.10 -11.92 1.31
C PHE A 165 -19.06 -10.80 1.36
N PRO A 166 -18.23 -10.62 0.30
CA PRO A 166 -17.30 -9.50 0.26
C PRO A 166 -18.07 -8.17 0.22
N ASP A 167 -17.59 -7.19 0.96
CA ASP A 167 -18.07 -5.80 0.94
C ASP A 167 -17.67 -5.09 -0.35
N ALA A 168 -16.51 -5.47 -0.90
CA ALA A 168 -15.98 -4.91 -2.13
C ALA A 168 -15.23 -5.95 -2.96
N VAL A 169 -15.41 -5.86 -4.27
CA VAL A 169 -14.55 -6.49 -5.27
C VAL A 169 -13.84 -5.39 -6.06
N ASN A 170 -12.50 -5.43 -6.12
CA ASN A 170 -11.73 -4.43 -6.84
C ASN A 170 -10.89 -5.06 -7.95
N LEU A 171 -10.74 -4.31 -9.04
CA LEU A 171 -9.88 -4.65 -10.17
C LEU A 171 -8.63 -3.77 -10.16
N TRP A 172 -7.50 -4.38 -10.45
CA TRP A 172 -6.21 -3.70 -10.49
C TRP A 172 -5.57 -3.91 -11.86
N ILE A 173 -5.24 -2.83 -12.57
CA ILE A 173 -4.44 -2.88 -13.82
C ILE A 173 -3.31 -1.88 -13.72
N GLY A 174 -2.08 -2.38 -13.57
CA GLY A 174 -0.88 -1.54 -13.51
C GLY A 174 0.25 -2.07 -14.37
N ASN A 175 1.43 -1.49 -14.21
CA ASN A 175 2.66 -1.88 -14.91
C ASN A 175 3.81 -2.06 -13.90
N GLY A 176 5.01 -2.41 -14.37
CA GLY A 176 6.17 -2.67 -13.50
C GLY A 176 6.67 -1.49 -12.66
N ARG A 177 6.17 -0.27 -12.90
CA ARG A 177 6.47 0.93 -12.11
C ARG A 177 5.39 1.23 -11.05
N SER A 178 4.20 0.63 -11.13
CA SER A 178 3.17 0.87 -10.12
C SER A 178 3.47 0.08 -8.84
N GLU A 179 3.50 0.80 -7.73
CA GLU A 179 3.91 0.29 -6.42
C GLU A 179 3.01 0.86 -5.33
N THR A 180 2.62 0.02 -4.39
CA THR A 180 1.83 0.40 -3.22
C THR A 180 2.71 0.36 -1.99
N SER A 181 2.81 1.51 -1.29
CA SER A 181 3.63 1.65 -0.09
C SER A 181 3.08 0.83 1.09
N PHE A 182 3.86 0.66 2.16
CA PHE A 182 3.38 -0.08 3.33
C PHE A 182 2.13 0.55 3.93
N HIS A 183 1.09 -0.26 4.07
CA HIS A 183 -0.16 0.08 4.75
C HIS A 183 -0.80 -1.22 5.27
N LYS A 184 -1.92 -1.10 6.00
CA LYS A 184 -2.73 -2.22 6.44
C LYS A 184 -4.21 -1.92 6.21
N ASP A 185 -5.00 -2.96 6.01
CA ASP A 185 -6.44 -2.87 5.84
C ASP A 185 -7.19 -3.55 7.00
N HIS A 186 -8.44 -3.13 7.22
CA HIS A 186 -9.37 -3.79 8.15
C HIS A 186 -10.20 -4.86 7.43
N TYR A 187 -9.64 -5.52 6.42
CA TYR A 187 -10.33 -6.50 5.60
C TYR A 187 -9.56 -7.81 5.54
N GLU A 188 -10.29 -8.92 5.55
CA GLU A 188 -9.77 -10.20 5.09
C GLU A 188 -9.72 -10.16 3.56
N ASN A 189 -8.50 -10.19 2.99
CA ASN A 189 -8.28 -9.90 1.57
C ASN A 189 -7.88 -11.17 0.81
N LEU A 190 -8.67 -11.56 -0.19
CA LEU A 190 -8.30 -12.60 -1.14
C LEU A 190 -7.86 -11.93 -2.45
N TYR A 191 -6.56 -11.93 -2.70
CA TYR A 191 -5.92 -11.23 -3.80
C TYR A 191 -5.54 -12.21 -4.91
N ALA A 192 -6.33 -12.28 -5.97
CA ALA A 192 -6.15 -13.17 -7.10
C ALA A 192 -5.41 -12.47 -8.25
N VAL A 193 -4.27 -13.02 -8.70
CA VAL A 193 -3.56 -12.49 -9.88
C VAL A 193 -4.06 -13.21 -11.12
N VAL A 194 -4.47 -12.46 -12.15
CA VAL A 194 -5.00 -13.02 -13.40
C VAL A 194 -3.91 -13.10 -14.47
N THR A 195 -3.12 -12.03 -14.66
CA THR A 195 -1.95 -12.01 -15.56
C THR A 195 -0.82 -11.18 -14.96
N GLY A 196 0.43 -11.53 -15.27
CA GLY A 196 1.63 -11.01 -14.62
C GLY A 196 1.87 -11.62 -13.24
N GLU A 197 2.59 -10.90 -12.39
CA GLU A 197 2.88 -11.31 -11.01
C GLU A 197 2.77 -10.13 -10.04
N LYS A 198 2.39 -10.41 -8.78
CA LYS A 198 2.44 -9.45 -7.67
C LYS A 198 3.46 -9.92 -6.62
N HIS A 199 4.29 -8.99 -6.14
CA HIS A 199 5.31 -9.25 -5.14
C HIS A 199 4.96 -8.51 -3.86
N PHE A 200 4.79 -9.26 -2.77
CA PHE A 200 4.41 -8.73 -1.47
C PHE A 200 5.56 -8.83 -0.49
N LEU A 201 5.78 -7.75 0.25
CA LEU A 201 6.48 -7.77 1.54
C LEU A 201 5.43 -7.65 2.63
N LEU A 202 5.42 -8.59 3.57
CA LEU A 202 4.37 -8.70 4.59
C LEU A 202 4.96 -8.64 6.00
N PHE A 203 4.29 -7.91 6.88
CA PHE A 203 4.57 -7.84 8.30
C PHE A 203 3.30 -8.14 9.10
N PRO A 204 3.39 -9.00 10.14
CA PRO A 204 2.25 -9.25 11.00
C PRO A 204 1.87 -8.01 11.81
N PRO A 205 0.62 -7.91 12.29
CA PRO A 205 0.16 -6.76 13.06
C PRO A 205 0.98 -6.52 14.35
N THR A 206 1.58 -7.58 14.91
CA THR A 206 2.44 -7.52 16.09
C THR A 206 3.74 -6.73 15.87
N GLU A 207 4.11 -6.46 14.62
CA GLU A 207 5.35 -5.78 14.25
C GLU A 207 5.16 -4.31 13.85
N LEU A 208 4.01 -3.70 14.19
CA LEU A 208 3.65 -2.34 13.77
C LEU A 208 4.73 -1.27 14.05
N HIS A 209 5.42 -1.34 15.19
CA HIS A 209 6.46 -0.37 15.57
C HIS A 209 7.66 -0.38 14.62
N ARG A 210 7.87 -1.49 13.90
CA ARG A 210 8.91 -1.59 12.88
C ARG A 210 8.60 -0.76 11.64
N LEU A 211 7.35 -0.36 11.44
CA LEU A 211 6.93 0.41 10.26
C LEU A 211 6.84 1.92 10.52
N TYR A 212 7.13 2.35 11.76
CA TYR A 212 7.22 3.76 12.13
C TYR A 212 6.00 4.56 11.65
N VAL A 213 4.79 4.13 12.01
CA VAL A 213 3.57 4.84 11.61
C VAL A 213 3.52 6.19 12.32
N ARG A 214 3.42 7.27 11.54
CA ARG A 214 3.42 8.66 12.04
C ARG A 214 2.39 9.52 11.31
N PRO A 215 1.86 10.59 11.92
CA PRO A 215 1.00 11.54 11.22
C PRO A 215 1.80 12.39 10.23
N TYR A 216 1.33 12.50 8.99
CA TYR A 216 1.89 13.34 7.93
C TYR A 216 0.83 14.27 7.35
N PRO A 217 1.16 15.52 6.98
CA PRO A 217 0.26 16.38 6.21
C PRO A 217 -0.19 15.69 4.93
N ALA A 218 -1.50 15.72 4.65
CA ALA A 218 -2.07 15.17 3.44
C ALA A 218 -1.88 16.12 2.25
N ALA A 219 -1.54 15.53 1.11
CA ALA A 219 -1.37 16.19 -0.16
C ALA A 219 -1.97 15.33 -1.28
N CYS A 220 -2.26 15.98 -2.41
CA CYS A 220 -2.77 15.34 -3.61
C CYS A 220 -1.99 15.83 -4.83
N TYR A 221 -1.71 14.93 -5.76
CA TYR A 221 -1.25 15.34 -7.08
C TYR A 221 -2.43 15.90 -7.88
N SER A 222 -2.26 17.08 -8.46
CA SER A 222 -3.25 17.72 -9.32
C SER A 222 -2.64 18.12 -10.67
N SER A 223 -3.52 18.40 -11.62
CA SER A 223 -3.15 18.79 -12.98
C SER A 223 -2.67 20.24 -13.01
N VAL A 224 -1.52 20.51 -13.64
CA VAL A 224 -1.06 21.88 -13.88
C VAL A 224 -1.88 22.50 -15.01
N SER A 225 -2.41 23.71 -14.81
CA SER A 225 -3.17 24.43 -15.82
C SER A 225 -2.38 24.59 -17.13
N GLY A 226 -2.94 24.11 -18.24
CA GLY A 226 -2.33 24.20 -19.57
C GLY A 226 -1.37 23.07 -19.93
N LEU A 227 -1.14 22.10 -19.04
CA LEU A 227 -0.37 20.89 -19.33
C LEU A 227 -1.24 19.64 -19.10
N SER A 228 -1.13 18.63 -19.97
CA SER A 228 -1.79 17.36 -19.69
C SER A 228 -1.07 16.63 -18.55
N PRO A 229 -1.80 16.13 -17.54
CA PRO A 229 -1.25 15.23 -16.51
C PRO A 229 -0.59 13.99 -17.11
N GLU A 230 -1.16 13.50 -18.21
CA GLU A 230 -0.68 12.34 -18.95
C GLU A 230 0.72 12.59 -19.55
N THR A 231 1.11 13.85 -19.72
CA THR A 231 2.43 14.28 -20.21
C THR A 231 3.35 14.84 -19.12
N GLY A 232 3.05 14.58 -17.84
CA GLY A 232 3.89 15.02 -16.71
C GLY A 232 3.52 16.37 -16.09
N GLY A 233 2.38 16.95 -16.46
CA GLY A 233 1.84 18.17 -15.84
C GLY A 233 1.23 17.92 -14.46
N LEU A 234 1.98 17.31 -13.53
CA LEU A 234 1.52 17.03 -12.16
C LEU A 234 2.19 17.98 -11.15
N ARG A 235 1.38 18.55 -10.27
CA ARG A 235 1.80 19.37 -9.14
C ARG A 235 1.33 18.71 -7.85
N LEU A 236 2.15 18.75 -6.81
CA LEU A 236 1.74 18.34 -5.47
C LEU A 236 1.15 19.53 -4.71
N GLU A 237 -0.04 19.35 -4.16
CA GLU A 237 -0.77 20.38 -3.41
C GLU A 237 -1.18 19.83 -2.05
N LEU A 238 -0.92 20.58 -0.98
CA LEU A 238 -1.43 20.22 0.35
C LEU A 238 -2.96 20.34 0.37
N GLU A 239 -3.61 19.44 1.11
CA GLU A 239 -5.03 19.52 1.37
C GLU A 239 -5.35 20.72 2.28
N GLU A 240 -6.43 21.42 1.95
CA GLU A 240 -6.98 22.52 2.74
C GLU A 240 -8.45 22.22 3.06
N PRO A 241 -8.85 22.13 4.35
CA PRO A 241 -8.00 22.33 5.54
C PRO A 241 -6.95 21.23 5.75
N GLU A 242 -5.88 21.57 6.47
CA GLU A 242 -4.82 20.61 6.80
C GLU A 242 -5.39 19.36 7.50
N ARG A 243 -5.06 18.19 6.94
CA ARG A 243 -5.42 16.89 7.47
C ARG A 243 -4.14 16.08 7.68
N LEU A 244 -4.02 15.45 8.85
CA LEU A 244 -2.91 14.55 9.16
C LEU A 244 -3.30 13.10 8.92
N VAL A 245 -2.48 12.37 8.17
CA VAL A 245 -2.67 10.96 7.83
C VAL A 245 -1.60 10.13 8.51
N PRO A 246 -1.96 9.19 9.42
CA PRO A 246 -1.02 8.20 9.92
C PRO A 246 -0.55 7.28 8.79
N TRP A 247 0.75 7.26 8.50
CA TRP A 247 1.31 6.44 7.43
C TRP A 247 2.66 5.82 7.80
N CYS A 248 3.00 4.70 7.18
CA CYS A 248 4.29 4.03 7.40
C CYS A 248 5.44 4.88 6.87
N SER A 249 6.48 5.09 7.69
CA SER A 249 7.63 5.93 7.30
C SER A 249 8.64 5.20 6.39
N VAL A 250 8.62 3.87 6.40
CA VAL A 250 9.68 3.05 5.82
C VAL A 250 9.47 2.87 4.32
N ASP A 251 10.51 3.17 3.54
CA ASP A 251 10.64 2.75 2.15
C ASP A 251 11.55 1.52 2.07
N PRO A 252 11.03 0.32 1.73
CA PRO A 252 11.83 -0.90 1.65
C PRO A 252 12.71 -0.98 0.40
N CYS A 253 12.45 -0.15 -0.62
CA CYS A 253 13.06 -0.25 -1.94
C CYS A 253 13.42 1.15 -2.50
N PRO A 254 14.18 1.97 -1.76
CA PRO A 254 14.55 3.30 -2.24
C PRO A 254 15.43 3.20 -3.50
N PRO A 255 15.36 4.20 -4.40
CA PRO A 255 15.93 4.09 -5.74
C PRO A 255 17.46 4.17 -5.80
N THR A 256 18.12 4.69 -4.75
CA THR A 256 19.58 4.84 -4.71
C THR A 256 20.17 4.22 -3.45
N LYS A 257 21.46 3.89 -3.51
CA LYS A 257 22.19 3.34 -2.36
C LYS A 257 22.25 4.36 -1.21
N GLU A 258 22.42 5.63 -1.52
CA GLU A 258 22.46 6.70 -0.52
C GLU A 258 21.11 6.82 0.21
N ALA A 259 20.00 6.73 -0.53
CA ALA A 259 18.66 6.72 0.05
C ALA A 259 18.43 5.45 0.89
N MET A 260 18.96 4.30 0.45
CA MET A 260 18.95 3.06 1.24
C MET A 260 19.70 3.22 2.56
N ASP A 261 20.92 3.77 2.53
CA ASP A 261 21.72 3.99 3.74
C ASP A 261 21.02 4.95 4.72
N GLN A 262 20.35 5.99 4.20
CA GLN A 262 19.51 6.90 4.99
C GLN A 262 18.33 6.18 5.64
N GLN A 263 17.60 5.34 4.88
CA GLN A 263 16.49 4.53 5.41
C GLN A 263 16.98 3.56 6.51
N MET A 264 18.12 2.89 6.28
CA MET A 264 18.72 1.97 7.26
C MET A 264 19.10 2.65 8.57
N SER A 265 19.61 3.89 8.48
CA SER A 265 19.97 4.70 9.63
C SER A 265 18.73 5.24 10.37
N ALA A 266 17.72 5.73 9.64
CA ALA A 266 16.52 6.32 10.21
C ALA A 266 15.55 5.29 10.80
N PHE A 267 15.52 4.06 10.27
CA PHE A 267 14.54 3.04 10.62
C PHE A 267 15.17 1.71 11.05
N PRO A 268 16.04 1.69 12.08
CA PRO A 268 16.78 0.49 12.48
C PRO A 268 15.89 -0.68 12.88
N LEU A 269 14.71 -0.45 13.48
CA LEU A 269 13.78 -1.53 13.85
C LEU A 269 13.29 -2.31 12.62
N TYR A 270 13.13 -1.64 11.48
CA TYR A 270 12.79 -2.30 10.23
C TYR A 270 13.99 -3.12 9.72
N PHE A 271 15.14 -2.48 9.51
CA PHE A 271 16.26 -3.10 8.77
C PHE A 271 17.06 -4.12 9.58
N GLN A 272 17.10 -3.98 10.91
CA GLN A 272 17.86 -4.87 11.81
C GLN A 272 17.00 -5.97 12.45
N GLY A 273 15.67 -5.86 12.37
CA GLY A 273 14.76 -6.89 12.89
C GLY A 273 14.58 -8.09 11.95
N PRO A 274 13.67 -9.04 12.29
CA PRO A 274 13.34 -10.19 11.45
C PRO A 274 12.99 -9.81 10.01
N LYS A 275 13.36 -10.63 9.01
CA LYS A 275 13.03 -10.29 7.63
C LYS A 275 11.51 -10.27 7.40
N PRO A 276 10.99 -9.39 6.52
CA PRO A 276 9.60 -9.46 6.08
C PRO A 276 9.29 -10.85 5.55
N PHE A 277 8.04 -11.29 5.68
CA PHE A 277 7.56 -12.40 4.86
C PHE A 277 7.52 -11.92 3.41
N GLN A 278 8.00 -12.75 2.49
CA GLN A 278 8.09 -12.41 1.07
C GLN A 278 7.35 -13.45 0.26
N CYS A 279 6.45 -13.01 -0.62
CA CYS A 279 5.78 -13.91 -1.54
C CYS A 279 5.54 -13.26 -2.90
N THR A 280 5.68 -14.07 -3.95
CA THR A 280 5.24 -13.75 -5.30
C THR A 280 3.98 -14.54 -5.60
N ILE A 281 2.94 -13.84 -6.02
CA ILE A 281 1.66 -14.39 -6.45
C ILE A 281 1.64 -14.36 -7.97
N LYS A 282 1.61 -15.55 -8.57
CA LYS A 282 1.64 -15.73 -10.02
C LYS A 282 0.24 -15.73 -10.60
N ALA A 283 0.14 -15.57 -11.92
CA ALA A 283 -1.11 -15.75 -12.66
C ALA A 283 -1.84 -17.06 -12.24
N GLY A 284 -3.12 -16.90 -11.89
CA GLY A 284 -4.00 -17.93 -11.35
C GLY A 284 -3.97 -18.08 -9.83
N GLU A 285 -2.94 -17.62 -9.13
CA GLU A 285 -2.83 -17.84 -7.69
C GLU A 285 -3.64 -16.80 -6.89
N ILE A 286 -4.10 -17.21 -5.70
CA ILE A 286 -4.77 -16.33 -4.74
C ILE A 286 -3.89 -16.21 -3.50
N LEU A 287 -3.58 -14.99 -3.07
CA LEU A 287 -3.06 -14.71 -1.73
C LEU A 287 -4.24 -14.47 -0.80
N TYR A 288 -4.34 -15.25 0.28
CA TYR A 288 -5.03 -14.79 1.47
C TYR A 288 -4.09 -13.88 2.26
N LEU A 289 -4.42 -12.59 2.26
CA LEU A 289 -3.78 -11.54 3.04
C LEU A 289 -4.71 -11.24 4.24
N PRO A 290 -4.34 -11.67 5.46
CA PRO A 290 -5.21 -11.51 6.62
C PRO A 290 -5.40 -10.05 7.00
N SER A 291 -6.51 -9.76 7.66
CA SER A 291 -6.77 -8.43 8.21
C SER A 291 -5.62 -7.93 9.08
N MET A 292 -5.39 -6.61 9.01
CA MET A 292 -4.38 -5.86 9.77
C MET A 292 -2.91 -6.15 9.41
N TRP A 293 -2.64 -7.04 8.46
CA TRP A 293 -1.27 -7.26 7.99
C TRP A 293 -0.76 -6.06 7.21
N PHE A 294 0.43 -5.60 7.60
CA PHE A 294 1.09 -4.56 6.83
C PHE A 294 1.69 -5.16 5.58
N HIS A 295 1.46 -4.51 4.44
CA HIS A 295 1.88 -5.03 3.17
C HIS A 295 2.36 -3.93 2.23
N HIS A 296 3.44 -4.22 1.51
CA HIS A 296 3.99 -3.43 0.42
C HIS A 296 3.94 -4.27 -0.85
N VAL A 297 3.56 -3.65 -1.96
CA VAL A 297 3.21 -4.39 -3.19
C VAL A 297 3.94 -3.80 -4.39
N ARG A 298 4.68 -4.66 -5.07
CA ARG A 298 5.24 -4.42 -6.41
C ARG A 298 4.65 -5.42 -7.40
N GLN A 299 4.91 -5.24 -8.68
CA GLN A 299 4.40 -6.14 -9.70
C GLN A 299 5.34 -6.30 -10.89
N THR A 300 5.27 -7.47 -11.51
CA THR A 300 5.91 -7.76 -12.79
C THR A 300 4.82 -7.88 -13.85
N PRO A 301 4.88 -7.08 -14.93
CA PRO A 301 3.90 -7.15 -16.01
C PRO A 301 4.05 -8.43 -16.83
N ASP A 302 2.97 -8.80 -17.50
CA ASP A 302 2.97 -9.81 -18.57
C ASP A 302 3.62 -9.27 -19.86
N ASP A 303 3.61 -10.10 -20.92
CA ASP A 303 4.20 -9.76 -22.22
C ASP A 303 3.54 -8.54 -22.89
N ASN A 304 2.34 -8.15 -22.45
CA ASN A 304 1.65 -6.95 -22.93
C ASN A 304 1.95 -5.71 -22.06
N GLY A 305 2.90 -5.80 -21.13
CA GLY A 305 3.36 -4.68 -20.32
C GLY A 305 2.43 -4.29 -19.17
N ARG A 306 1.50 -5.18 -18.75
CA ARG A 306 0.59 -4.93 -17.63
C ARG A 306 0.49 -6.10 -16.65
N THR A 307 0.06 -5.82 -15.42
CA THR A 307 -0.37 -6.83 -14.44
C THR A 307 -1.85 -6.62 -14.17
N ILE A 308 -2.65 -7.69 -14.19
CA ILE A 308 -4.07 -7.63 -13.82
C ILE A 308 -4.35 -8.53 -12.62
N ALA A 309 -5.03 -7.99 -11.62
CA ALA A 309 -5.49 -8.74 -10.45
C ALA A 309 -6.92 -8.34 -10.06
N VAL A 310 -7.60 -9.24 -9.36
CA VAL A 310 -8.89 -9.00 -8.71
C VAL A 310 -8.73 -9.32 -7.24
N ASN A 311 -9.28 -8.50 -6.36
CA ASN A 311 -9.31 -8.81 -4.94
C ASN A 311 -10.71 -8.72 -4.35
N TYR A 312 -10.96 -9.55 -3.34
CA TYR A 312 -12.21 -9.61 -2.61
C TYR A 312 -11.95 -9.20 -1.16
N TRP A 313 -12.62 -8.15 -0.71
CA TRP A 313 -12.53 -7.64 0.65
C TRP A 313 -13.75 -8.06 1.45
N TYR A 314 -13.51 -8.82 2.52
CA TYR A 314 -14.52 -9.16 3.53
C TYR A 314 -14.19 -8.39 4.79
N ASP A 315 -15.15 -7.69 5.38
CA ASP A 315 -14.89 -6.94 6.62
C ASP A 315 -14.33 -7.86 7.70
N MET A 316 -13.35 -7.35 8.44
CA MET A 316 -12.76 -8.14 9.51
C MET A 316 -13.74 -8.31 10.67
N GLN A 317 -13.60 -9.40 11.42
CA GLN A 317 -14.26 -9.49 12.72
C GLN A 317 -13.49 -8.62 13.72
N PHE A 318 -14.15 -7.59 14.26
CA PHE A 318 -13.61 -6.71 15.30
C PHE A 318 -13.61 -7.41 16.67
N ASP A 319 -12.75 -8.42 16.81
CA ASP A 319 -12.65 -9.28 17.98
C ASP A 319 -11.47 -8.91 18.89
N ILE A 320 -11.06 -9.85 19.76
CA ILE A 320 -9.96 -9.66 20.69
C ILE A 320 -8.62 -9.34 19.99
N LYS A 321 -8.41 -9.80 18.75
CA LYS A 321 -7.19 -9.49 17.98
C LYS A 321 -7.12 -8.00 17.66
N TYR A 322 -8.24 -7.40 17.28
CA TYR A 322 -8.34 -5.95 17.04
C TYR A 322 -8.09 -5.14 18.31
N ALA A 323 -8.70 -5.56 19.44
CA ALA A 323 -8.47 -4.91 20.73
C ALA A 323 -6.99 -4.96 21.16
N TYR A 324 -6.33 -6.12 20.99
CA TYR A 324 -4.90 -6.25 21.29
C TYR A 324 -4.01 -5.46 20.33
N PHE A 325 -4.36 -5.37 19.04
CA PHE A 325 -3.66 -4.50 18.11
C PHE A 325 -3.72 -3.03 18.56
N ASN A 326 -4.90 -2.55 18.96
CA ASN A 326 -5.05 -1.18 19.45
C ASN A 326 -4.28 -0.94 20.75
N LEU A 327 -4.27 -1.90 21.67
CA LEU A 327 -3.42 -1.84 22.86
C LEU A 327 -1.94 -1.74 22.45
N LEU A 328 -1.48 -2.57 21.53
CA LEU A 328 -0.10 -2.53 21.03
C LEU A 328 0.23 -1.20 20.34
N SER A 329 -0.70 -0.67 19.54
CA SER A 329 -0.56 0.62 18.85
C SER A 329 -0.55 1.81 19.80
N SER A 330 -1.15 1.69 20.99
CA SER A 330 -1.11 2.74 22.02
C SER A 330 0.23 2.81 22.76
N ILE A 331 1.09 1.79 22.61
CA ILE A 331 2.44 1.80 23.18
C ILE A 331 3.33 2.61 22.23
N GLU A 332 3.72 3.81 22.64
CA GLU A 332 4.65 4.64 21.88
C GLU A 332 6.06 4.02 21.87
N PHE A 333 6.50 3.53 20.70
CA PHE A 333 7.83 2.96 20.52
C PHE A 333 8.29 3.02 19.05
N PRO A 334 9.54 3.44 18.76
CA PRO A 334 10.50 4.04 19.70
C PRO A 334 9.99 5.41 20.18
N PRO A 335 10.44 5.91 21.36
CA PRO A 335 10.07 7.24 21.81
C PRO A 335 10.39 8.22 20.70
N THR A 336 9.45 9.09 20.32
CA THR A 336 9.74 10.19 19.40
C THR A 336 10.85 11.03 20.03
N SER A 337 12.06 10.94 19.46
CA SER A 337 13.06 11.98 19.69
C SER A 337 12.48 13.23 19.04
N VAL A 338 11.87 14.08 19.85
CA VAL A 338 11.57 15.45 19.48
C VAL A 338 12.93 16.13 19.28
N THR A 339 13.52 16.00 18.10
CA THR A 339 14.39 17.07 17.61
C THR A 339 13.46 18.17 17.17
N GLU A 340 12.96 18.94 18.14
CA GLU A 340 12.60 20.33 17.90
C GLU A 340 13.82 20.96 17.22
N PRO A 341 13.66 21.69 16.11
CA PRO A 341 14.73 22.56 15.64
C PRO A 341 15.02 23.50 16.80
N SER A 342 16.25 23.45 17.30
CA SER A 342 16.73 24.35 18.33
C SER A 342 16.35 25.77 17.94
N GLU A 343 15.43 26.38 18.68
CA GLU A 343 15.30 27.82 18.71
C GLU A 343 16.69 28.36 19.06
N GLU A 344 17.38 28.92 18.06
CA GLU A 344 18.49 29.81 18.29
C GLU A 344 17.97 30.94 19.18
N LYS A 345 18.22 30.79 20.48
CA LYS A 345 18.01 31.84 21.47
C LYS A 345 18.75 33.08 20.99
N LYS A 346 17.96 34.08 20.61
CA LYS A 346 18.28 35.51 20.69
C LYS A 346 19.15 35.79 21.90
N ASN A 347 20.33 36.35 21.66
CA ASN A 347 21.20 37.15 22.53
C ASN A 347 22.39 37.51 21.60
N GLN A 348 22.74 38.74 21.22
CA GLN A 348 22.65 40.10 21.76
C GLN A 348 22.53 41.03 20.53
N GLU A 349 21.89 42.20 20.57
CA GLU A 349 22.49 43.45 21.04
C GLU A 349 21.38 44.49 21.29
N ASP A 350 21.07 44.77 22.56
CA ASP A 350 20.60 46.10 22.97
C ASP A 350 21.85 46.93 23.29
N CYS A 351 22.35 47.65 22.29
CA CYS A 351 23.26 48.76 22.48
C CYS A 351 22.44 50.00 22.87
N LEU A 352 22.17 50.18 24.16
CA LEU A 352 21.83 51.49 24.73
C LEU A 352 22.92 51.88 25.73
N HIS A 353 23.84 52.69 25.24
CA HIS A 353 24.83 53.41 26.03
C HIS A 353 24.17 54.29 27.08
N SER A 354 24.62 54.14 28.33
CA SER A 354 24.47 55.11 29.39
C SER A 354 25.31 56.36 29.12
N SER A 355 24.71 57.56 29.19
CA SER A 355 25.43 58.79 29.53
C SER A 355 25.26 59.08 31.04
N PRO A 356 26.30 59.51 31.75
CA PRO A 356 26.24 59.79 33.18
C PRO A 356 25.85 61.24 33.46
N SER A 357 24.93 61.46 34.40
CA SER A 357 24.66 62.76 35.01
C SER A 357 25.42 62.90 36.33
N HIS A 358 26.13 64.02 36.44
CA HIS A 358 26.99 64.47 37.53
C HIS A 358 26.28 64.68 38.88
N VAL A 359 27.12 64.68 39.93
CA VAL A 359 26.86 64.97 41.33
C VAL A 359 27.03 66.48 41.63
N SER A 360 26.09 67.03 42.42
CA SER A 360 26.11 68.16 43.38
C SER A 360 26.57 69.58 43.02
N ASP A 361 25.71 70.52 43.45
CA ASP A 361 25.95 71.87 44.01
C ASP A 361 27.42 72.33 44.19
N HIS A 362 27.79 73.38 43.46
CA HIS A 362 28.14 74.72 44.00
C HIS A 362 28.35 75.74 42.88
#